data_AF-A0A1A3I989-F1
#
_entry.id   AF-A0A1A3I989-F1
#
_cell.length_a   1.000
_cell.length_b   1.000
_cell.length_c   1.000
_cell.angle_alpha   90.00
_cell.angle_beta   90.00
_cell.angle_gamma   90.00
#
_symmetry.space_group_name_H-M   'P 1'
#
loop_
_entity.id
_entity.type
_entity.pdbx_description
1 polymer ?
#
loop_
_entity_poly.entity_id
_entity_poly.type
_entity_poly.pdbx_seq_one_letter_code
_entity_poly.pdbx_strand_id
1 'polypeptide(L)'
;MSHATTVRLDDLAEPRFGPQAQQILDMMAALAADCPLDADALHARASADTGLSDFGPTDYRERLDVYLAALRDIDGMHGAGVVNFYGQLLQVLKNRLLLTDLLNRHPEINDIKLRPPVVIAGLPRTGTTHLHNLLATPSTFRTMPYWESVEPFPMPNELGLQPDPRRTRMDVAVSVLNTVMPHFALMHEMTTDHVHEEIQLLANDVSTMLLETLAEVPAWRDYYQAHDQTPHYAYLATQLKAMQFLRGGRRWLLKSPQHLEQVRVLDQVFPDCVVVFTHRDPVPVALSMIAMITYSARMHRSPVPVERIARYWVDRLEQMLNVLVADRDAIGPERSIDIRFDDFMSDELGVAERVYALAGEPFTAAVHDAITEYLAGHRRGRLGNVETSWGTFGLDEKNLQTRFAPYVERFLAIK
;
A
#
# COMPACT_ATOMS: atom_id res chain seq x y z
N MET A 1 -5.17 -30.51 13.05
CA MET A 1 -5.85 -29.34 12.46
C MET A 1 -5.72 -28.22 13.47
N SER A 2 -4.84 -27.23 13.22
CA SER A 2 -4.74 -26.06 14.10
C SER A 2 -5.95 -25.19 13.82
N HIS A 3 -6.86 -25.04 14.79
CA HIS A 3 -7.97 -24.09 14.65
C HIS A 3 -7.36 -22.70 14.52
N ALA A 4 -7.65 -22.00 13.43
CA ALA A 4 -7.27 -20.62 13.26
C ALA A 4 -7.88 -19.81 14.41
N THR A 5 -7.04 -19.17 15.21
CA THR A 5 -7.49 -18.41 16.39
C THR A 5 -8.12 -17.09 15.94
N THR A 6 -9.32 -16.81 16.42
CA THR A 6 -9.96 -15.50 16.30
C THR A 6 -9.53 -14.62 17.46
N VAL A 7 -8.96 -13.45 17.18
CA VAL A 7 -8.54 -12.47 18.19
C VAL A 7 -9.54 -11.33 18.28
N ARG A 8 -9.96 -10.98 19.50
CA ARG A 8 -10.75 -9.79 19.78
C ARG A 8 -9.85 -8.67 20.28
N LEU A 9 -9.91 -7.50 19.63
CA LEU A 9 -9.19 -6.30 20.06
C LEU A 9 -10.04 -5.56 21.10
N ASP A 10 -9.60 -5.55 22.36
CA ASP A 10 -10.31 -4.96 23.50
C ASP A 10 -9.64 -3.69 24.05
N ASP A 11 -8.59 -3.22 23.37
CA ASP A 11 -7.75 -2.08 23.76
C ASP A 11 -7.57 -1.06 22.62
N LEU A 12 -8.48 -1.03 21.66
CA LEU A 12 -8.40 -0.12 20.50
C LEU A 12 -8.33 1.35 20.92
N ALA A 13 -9.20 1.79 21.82
CA ALA A 13 -9.29 3.19 22.27
C ALA A 13 -8.16 3.56 23.25
N GLU A 14 -7.75 2.61 24.09
CA GLU A 14 -6.73 2.77 25.12
C GLU A 14 -5.65 1.69 24.93
N PRO A 15 -4.68 1.90 24.03
CA PRO A 15 -3.70 0.89 23.68
C PRO A 15 -2.92 0.36 24.89
N ARG A 16 -2.85 -0.97 25.02
CA ARG A 16 -2.03 -1.65 26.03
C ARG A 16 -0.84 -2.34 25.37
N PHE A 17 0.36 -2.02 25.84
CA PHE A 17 1.60 -2.56 25.31
C PHE A 17 2.22 -3.56 26.27
N GLY A 18 2.77 -4.65 25.73
CA GLY A 18 3.65 -5.53 26.49
C GLY A 18 4.95 -4.80 26.88
N PRO A 19 5.71 -5.29 27.87
CA PRO A 19 6.92 -4.61 28.37
C PRO A 19 7.94 -4.27 27.27
N GLN A 20 8.16 -5.19 26.32
CA GLN A 20 9.09 -4.98 25.21
C GLN A 20 8.60 -3.88 24.24
N ALA A 21 7.30 -3.87 23.93
CA ALA A 21 6.70 -2.84 23.08
C ALA A 21 6.77 -1.47 23.76
N GLN A 22 6.49 -1.40 25.06
CA GLN A 22 6.60 -0.15 25.82
C GLN A 22 8.04 0.38 25.82
N GLN A 23 9.04 -0.48 26.02
CA GLN A 23 10.45 -0.09 25.97
C GLN A 23 10.84 0.51 24.61
N ILE A 24 10.37 -0.09 23.50
CA ILE A 24 10.61 0.45 22.16
C ILE A 24 9.97 1.83 22.00
N LEU A 25 8.70 1.98 22.42
CA LEU A 25 7.99 3.25 22.36
C LEU A 25 8.66 4.34 23.19
N ASP A 26 9.13 4.02 24.40
CA ASP A 26 9.83 4.97 25.28
C ASP A 26 11.17 5.40 24.65
N MET A 27 11.92 4.46 24.06
CA MET A 27 13.16 4.76 23.34
C MET A 27 12.92 5.66 22.13
N MET A 28 11.87 5.40 21.35
CA MET A 28 11.49 6.28 20.24
C MET A 28 11.05 7.64 20.77
N ALA A 29 10.23 7.70 21.81
CA ALA A 29 9.76 8.96 22.38
C ALA A 29 10.91 9.86 22.89
N ALA A 30 11.99 9.26 23.40
CA ALA A 30 13.19 10.01 23.81
C ALA A 30 13.90 10.73 22.64
N LEU A 31 13.72 10.27 21.40
CA LEU A 31 14.30 10.88 20.19
C LEU A 31 13.39 11.93 19.54
N ALA A 32 12.17 12.13 20.05
CA ALA A 32 11.15 12.96 19.40
C ALA A 32 11.61 14.42 19.20
N ALA A 33 12.40 14.97 20.13
CA ALA A 33 12.93 16.32 20.02
C ALA A 33 13.92 16.49 18.85
N ASP A 34 14.62 15.43 18.47
CA ASP A 34 15.58 15.40 17.35
C ASP A 34 14.92 15.00 16.02
N CYS A 35 13.60 14.78 16.03
CA CYS A 35 12.80 14.32 14.88
C CYS A 35 11.69 15.32 14.54
N PRO A 36 12.00 16.61 14.28
CA PRO A 36 10.97 17.60 14.00
C PRO A 36 10.20 17.26 12.72
N LEU A 37 8.87 17.24 12.82
CA LEU A 37 7.97 17.18 11.65
C LEU A 37 7.91 18.55 10.98
N ASP A 38 9.02 18.92 10.36
CA ASP A 38 9.26 20.18 9.67
C ASP A 38 9.93 19.92 8.33
N ALA A 39 9.45 20.59 7.28
CA ALA A 39 9.90 20.34 5.93
C ALA A 39 11.40 20.64 5.79
N ASP A 40 11.87 21.81 6.23
CA ASP A 40 13.27 22.20 6.04
C ASP A 40 14.23 21.34 6.85
N ALA A 41 13.86 20.96 8.07
CA ALA A 41 14.63 20.03 8.88
C ALA A 41 14.74 18.64 8.22
N LEU A 42 13.64 18.12 7.69
CA LEU A 42 13.60 16.84 6.97
C LEU A 42 14.48 16.86 5.71
N HIS A 43 14.44 17.95 4.92
CA HIS A 43 15.29 18.10 3.74
C HIS A 43 16.77 18.20 4.13
N ALA A 44 17.11 19.01 5.12
CA ALA A 44 18.47 19.16 5.61
C ALA A 44 19.03 17.81 6.09
N ARG A 45 18.22 17.02 6.80
CA ARG A 45 18.62 15.69 7.24
C ARG A 45 18.78 14.72 6.08
N ALA A 46 17.82 14.67 5.15
CA ALA A 46 17.90 13.80 3.97
C ALA A 46 19.19 14.07 3.17
N SER A 47 19.54 15.34 3.00
CA SER A 47 20.78 15.75 2.36
C SER A 47 22.03 15.34 3.14
N ALA A 48 22.03 15.51 4.47
CA ALA A 48 23.14 15.08 5.31
C ALA A 48 23.36 13.56 5.28
N ASP A 49 22.28 12.77 5.33
CA ASP A 49 22.34 11.30 5.33
C ASP A 49 22.78 10.72 3.98
N THR A 50 22.49 11.42 2.87
CA THR A 50 22.77 10.93 1.51
C THR A 50 24.02 11.55 0.86
N GLY A 51 24.43 12.74 1.31
CA GLY A 51 25.41 13.58 0.63
C GLY A 51 24.88 14.26 -0.64
N LEU A 52 23.57 14.21 -0.90
CA LEU A 52 22.92 14.77 -2.09
C LEU A 52 22.06 15.99 -1.72
N SER A 53 21.81 16.90 -2.67
CA SER A 53 20.99 18.11 -2.43
C SER A 53 20.00 18.45 -3.55
N ASP A 54 20.02 17.70 -4.65
CA ASP A 54 19.07 17.87 -5.75
C ASP A 54 17.88 16.92 -5.56
N PHE A 55 16.74 17.47 -5.17
CA PHE A 55 15.48 16.74 -4.97
C PHE A 55 14.62 16.66 -6.24
N GLY A 56 15.15 17.14 -7.38
CA GLY A 56 14.41 17.27 -8.63
C GLY A 56 13.39 18.41 -8.57
N PRO A 57 12.28 18.31 -9.33
CA PRO A 57 11.18 19.27 -9.26
C PRO A 57 10.68 19.47 -7.82
N THR A 58 10.37 20.73 -7.47
CA THR A 58 10.09 21.15 -6.09
C THR A 58 8.60 21.27 -5.77
N ASP A 59 7.70 20.95 -6.71
CA ASP A 59 6.25 21.06 -6.57
C ASP A 59 5.69 20.14 -5.46
N TYR A 60 6.38 19.06 -5.11
CA TYR A 60 6.02 18.19 -3.98
C TYR A 60 6.06 18.88 -2.62
N ARG A 61 6.78 20.00 -2.49
CA ARG A 61 6.91 20.71 -1.21
C ARG A 61 5.56 21.19 -0.68
N GLU A 62 4.69 21.69 -1.55
CA GLU A 62 3.33 22.08 -1.18
C GLU A 62 2.56 20.89 -0.57
N ARG A 63 2.61 19.72 -1.24
CA ARG A 63 1.95 18.50 -0.76
C ARG A 63 2.50 18.04 0.59
N LEU A 64 3.83 18.12 0.75
CA LEU A 64 4.50 17.81 2.01
C LEU A 64 4.07 18.75 3.13
N ASP A 65 3.97 20.05 2.86
CA ASP A 65 3.54 21.04 3.86
C ASP A 65 2.09 20.80 4.29
N VAL A 66 1.20 20.45 3.36
CA VAL A 66 -0.19 20.08 3.68
C VAL A 66 -0.24 18.83 4.57
N TYR A 67 0.52 17.79 4.22
CA TYR A 67 0.54 16.57 5.04
C TYR A 67 1.17 16.80 6.42
N LEU A 68 2.27 17.55 6.51
CA LEU A 68 2.90 17.91 7.78
C LEU A 68 1.97 18.75 8.65
N ALA A 69 1.22 19.70 8.08
CA ALA A 69 0.19 20.44 8.79
C ALA A 69 -0.90 19.49 9.32
N ALA A 70 -1.39 18.57 8.50
CA ALA A 70 -2.40 17.60 8.92
C ALA A 70 -1.90 16.66 10.04
N LEU A 71 -0.62 16.27 10.02
CA LEU A 71 -0.02 15.51 11.11
C LEU A 71 0.05 16.30 12.42
N ARG A 72 0.38 17.60 12.36
CA ARG A 72 0.45 18.48 13.54
C ARG A 72 -0.91 18.66 14.22
N ASP A 73 -2.00 18.51 13.47
CA ASP A 73 -3.37 18.61 13.98
C ASP A 73 -3.87 17.33 14.68
N ILE A 74 -3.07 16.24 14.68
CA ILE A 74 -3.43 15.01 15.38
C ILE A 74 -3.40 15.23 16.89
N ASP A 75 -4.57 15.24 17.50
CA ASP A 75 -4.74 15.28 18.95
C ASP A 75 -4.21 13.99 19.62
N GLY A 76 -3.52 14.10 20.76
CA GLY A 76 -2.99 12.93 21.47
C GLY A 76 -1.83 12.21 20.78
N MET A 77 -1.18 12.84 19.78
CA MET A 77 0.05 12.29 19.19
C MET A 77 1.17 12.18 20.23
N HIS A 78 1.76 11.01 20.36
CA HIS A 78 2.85 10.76 21.32
C HIS A 78 4.23 10.79 20.65
N GLY A 79 5.29 10.90 21.46
CA GLY A 79 6.66 11.05 20.96
C GLY A 79 7.12 9.96 19.98
N ALA A 80 6.77 8.70 20.23
CA ALA A 80 7.08 7.62 19.27
C ALA A 80 6.37 7.78 17.91
N GLY A 81 5.17 8.39 17.90
CA GLY A 81 4.46 8.72 16.67
C GLY A 81 5.17 9.78 15.84
N VAL A 82 5.68 10.82 16.51
CA VAL A 82 6.52 11.85 15.89
C VAL A 82 7.74 11.22 15.21
N VAL A 83 8.47 10.36 15.92
CA VAL A 83 9.64 9.66 15.36
C VAL A 83 9.27 8.73 14.22
N ASN A 84 8.15 8.01 14.32
CA ASN A 84 7.67 7.15 13.25
C ASN A 84 7.36 7.94 11.96
N PHE A 85 6.60 9.02 12.04
CA PHE A 85 6.30 9.85 10.86
C PHE A 85 7.54 10.56 10.32
N TYR A 86 8.43 11.03 11.20
CA TYR A 86 9.70 11.62 10.81
C TYR A 86 10.55 10.64 9.99
N GLY A 87 10.70 9.40 10.47
CA GLY A 87 11.46 8.37 9.76
C GLY A 87 10.88 8.04 8.38
N GLN A 88 9.55 7.95 8.27
CA GLN A 88 8.87 7.67 6.99
C GLN A 88 9.05 8.82 5.99
N LEU A 89 8.82 10.07 6.42
CA LEU A 89 8.97 11.24 5.57
C LEU A 89 10.42 11.51 5.20
N LEU A 90 11.36 11.28 6.12
CA LEU A 90 12.79 11.33 5.84
C LEU A 90 13.17 10.32 4.76
N GLN A 91 12.66 9.09 4.83
CA GLN A 91 12.94 8.08 3.82
C GLN A 91 12.35 8.44 2.45
N VAL A 92 11.14 9.01 2.40
CA VAL A 92 10.55 9.57 1.17
C VAL A 92 11.48 10.60 0.52
N LEU A 93 12.02 11.53 1.30
CA LEU A 93 12.94 12.56 0.78
C LEU A 93 14.29 11.98 0.33
N LYS A 94 14.83 10.99 1.05
CA LYS A 94 16.03 10.27 0.62
C LYS A 94 15.81 9.54 -0.70
N ASN A 95 14.66 8.91 -0.89
CA ASN A 95 14.31 8.26 -2.15
C ASN A 95 14.26 9.25 -3.32
N ARG A 96 13.73 10.47 -3.11
CA ARG A 96 13.75 11.54 -4.13
C ARG A 96 15.16 11.96 -4.52
N LEU A 97 16.04 12.17 -3.53
CA LEU A 97 17.45 12.50 -3.77
C LEU A 97 18.14 11.40 -4.59
N LEU A 98 17.96 10.14 -4.18
CA LEU A 98 18.60 8.99 -4.83
C LEU A 98 18.07 8.73 -6.23
N LEU A 99 16.76 8.93 -6.47
CA LEU A 99 16.20 8.86 -7.82
C LEU A 99 16.77 9.96 -8.71
N THR A 100 16.79 11.20 -8.22
CA THR A 100 17.26 12.35 -9.00
C THR A 100 18.73 12.19 -9.38
N ASP A 101 19.58 11.80 -8.42
CA ASP A 101 20.98 11.47 -8.69
C ASP A 101 21.13 10.32 -9.69
N LEU A 102 20.31 9.26 -9.56
CA LEU A 102 20.33 8.13 -10.50
C LEU A 102 19.95 8.56 -11.93
N LEU A 103 18.91 9.37 -12.10
CA LEU A 103 18.46 9.86 -13.40
C LEU A 103 19.48 10.83 -14.02
N ASN A 104 20.15 11.66 -13.21
CA ASN A 104 21.21 12.55 -13.66
C ASN A 104 22.44 11.77 -14.17
N ARG A 105 22.80 10.67 -13.49
CA ARG A 105 23.90 9.80 -13.90
C ARG A 105 23.56 8.89 -15.08
N HIS A 106 22.29 8.50 -15.20
CA HIS A 106 21.78 7.56 -16.21
C HIS A 106 20.55 8.13 -16.92
N PRO A 107 20.70 9.19 -17.74
CA PRO A 107 19.58 9.79 -18.44
C PRO A 107 18.87 8.83 -19.39
N GLU A 108 19.54 7.76 -19.85
CA GLU A 108 18.99 6.68 -20.66
C GLU A 108 17.82 5.93 -19.98
N ILE A 109 17.67 6.04 -18.66
CA ILE A 109 16.50 5.50 -17.94
C ILE A 109 15.20 6.09 -18.49
N ASN A 110 15.20 7.35 -18.90
CA ASN A 110 14.01 8.01 -19.42
C ASN A 110 13.50 7.37 -20.73
N ASP A 111 14.41 6.78 -21.51
CA ASP A 111 14.13 6.15 -22.79
C ASP A 111 13.57 4.72 -22.66
N ILE A 112 13.69 4.12 -21.47
CA ILE A 112 13.13 2.78 -21.19
C ILE A 112 11.63 2.80 -21.47
N LYS A 113 11.19 1.90 -22.35
CA LYS A 113 9.78 1.66 -22.63
C LYS A 113 9.27 0.57 -21.69
N LEU A 114 8.45 0.97 -20.73
CA LEU A 114 7.73 0.00 -19.89
C LEU A 114 6.79 -0.79 -20.79
N ARG A 115 6.81 -2.12 -20.68
CA ARG A 115 5.67 -2.91 -21.17
C ARG A 115 4.43 -2.53 -20.36
N PRO A 116 3.23 -2.45 -20.99
CA PRO A 116 2.01 -2.09 -20.28
C PRO A 116 1.83 -2.97 -19.03
N PRO A 117 1.71 -2.41 -17.83
CA PRO A 117 1.63 -3.19 -16.60
C PRO A 117 0.35 -4.03 -16.55
N VAL A 118 0.38 -5.08 -15.75
CA VAL A 118 -0.82 -5.72 -15.22
C VAL A 118 -1.08 -5.12 -13.84
N VAL A 119 -2.26 -4.60 -13.60
CA VAL A 119 -2.63 -3.89 -12.38
C VAL A 119 -3.78 -4.63 -11.71
N ILE A 120 -3.60 -4.99 -10.44
CA ILE A 120 -4.68 -5.54 -9.62
C ILE A 120 -5.28 -4.38 -8.81
N ALA A 121 -6.57 -4.10 -9.02
CA ALA A 121 -7.29 -3.02 -8.37
C ALA A 121 -8.43 -3.59 -7.52
N GLY A 122 -8.38 -3.39 -6.21
CA GLY A 122 -9.36 -3.97 -5.30
C GLY A 122 -9.10 -3.60 -3.85
N LEU A 123 -10.16 -3.56 -3.06
CA LEU A 123 -10.04 -3.35 -1.63
C LEU A 123 -9.23 -4.47 -0.95
N PRO A 124 -8.63 -4.23 0.22
CA PRO A 124 -8.10 -5.31 1.05
C PRO A 124 -9.14 -6.40 1.26
N ARG A 125 -8.72 -7.65 1.48
CA ARG A 125 -9.63 -8.80 1.75
C ARG A 125 -10.56 -9.22 0.58
N THR A 126 -10.40 -8.65 -0.62
CA THR A 126 -11.10 -9.09 -1.84
C THR A 126 -10.35 -10.17 -2.64
N GLY A 127 -9.23 -10.68 -2.11
CA GLY A 127 -8.39 -11.68 -2.76
C GLY A 127 -7.14 -11.12 -3.45
N THR A 128 -7.00 -9.78 -3.53
CA THR A 128 -5.86 -9.09 -4.18
C THR A 128 -4.50 -9.63 -3.76
N THR A 129 -4.23 -9.78 -2.45
CA THR A 129 -2.93 -10.28 -1.98
C THR A 129 -2.66 -11.72 -2.43
N HIS A 130 -3.68 -12.58 -2.46
CA HIS A 130 -3.51 -13.96 -2.92
C HIS A 130 -3.27 -14.01 -4.42
N LEU A 131 -4.07 -13.27 -5.20
CA LEU A 131 -3.89 -13.14 -6.65
C LEU A 131 -2.51 -12.54 -7.00
N HIS A 132 -2.07 -11.51 -6.27
CA HIS A 132 -0.77 -10.88 -6.48
C HIS A 132 0.37 -11.86 -6.28
N ASN A 133 0.38 -12.61 -5.17
CA ASN A 133 1.41 -13.62 -4.90
C ASN A 133 1.36 -14.78 -5.90
N LEU A 134 0.16 -15.22 -6.30
CA LEU A 134 -0.04 -16.28 -7.29
C LEU A 134 0.59 -15.88 -8.63
N LEU A 135 0.26 -14.69 -9.14
CA LEU A 135 0.77 -14.18 -10.41
C LEU A 135 2.26 -13.79 -10.34
N ALA A 136 2.78 -13.48 -9.16
CA ALA A 136 4.19 -13.17 -8.93
C ALA A 136 5.10 -14.41 -8.86
N THR A 137 4.54 -15.61 -8.72
CA THR A 137 5.34 -16.83 -8.58
C THR A 137 6.15 -17.16 -9.84
N PRO A 138 5.58 -17.07 -11.07
CA PRO A 138 6.36 -17.14 -12.30
C PRO A 138 7.19 -15.87 -12.52
N SER A 139 8.32 -15.98 -13.21
CA SER A 139 9.17 -14.82 -13.57
C SER A 139 8.63 -13.94 -14.69
N THR A 140 7.42 -14.23 -15.20
CA THR A 140 6.74 -13.46 -16.26
C THR A 140 6.58 -12.01 -15.89
N PHE A 141 6.12 -11.76 -14.66
CA PHE A 141 5.87 -10.44 -14.13
C PHE A 141 6.93 -10.06 -13.11
N ARG A 142 7.37 -8.82 -13.20
CA ARG A 142 8.18 -8.20 -12.18
C ARG A 142 7.29 -7.61 -11.11
N THR A 143 7.60 -7.93 -9.87
CA THR A 143 7.04 -7.32 -8.66
C THR A 143 8.15 -6.68 -7.84
N MET A 144 7.81 -6.12 -6.68
CA MET A 144 8.76 -5.59 -5.71
C MET A 144 8.49 -6.18 -4.32
N PRO A 145 9.52 -6.67 -3.61
CA PRO A 145 9.40 -7.01 -2.20
C PRO A 145 9.25 -5.75 -1.33
N TYR A 146 8.72 -5.90 -0.12
CA TYR A 146 8.45 -4.78 0.78
C TYR A 146 9.68 -3.89 1.02
N TRP A 147 10.85 -4.50 1.27
CA TRP A 147 12.09 -3.73 1.47
C TRP A 147 12.45 -2.84 0.26
N GLU A 148 12.21 -3.32 -0.96
CA GLU A 148 12.51 -2.57 -2.20
C GLU A 148 11.45 -1.49 -2.46
N SER A 149 10.20 -1.69 -2.04
CA SER A 149 9.17 -0.66 -2.17
C SER A 149 9.43 0.56 -1.26
N VAL A 150 10.00 0.35 -0.07
CA VAL A 150 10.31 1.42 0.89
C VAL A 150 11.66 2.09 0.59
N GLU A 151 12.65 1.30 0.16
CA GLU A 151 13.99 1.78 -0.23
C GLU A 151 14.32 1.32 -1.67
N PRO A 152 13.70 1.90 -2.72
CA PRO A 152 13.86 1.44 -4.10
C PRO A 152 15.26 1.65 -4.67
N PHE A 153 15.94 2.72 -4.24
CA PHE A 153 17.25 3.10 -4.77
C PHE A 153 18.33 2.90 -3.69
N PRO A 154 19.36 2.08 -3.96
CA PRO A 154 20.45 1.88 -3.00
C PRO A 154 21.32 3.14 -2.91
N MET A 155 21.94 3.35 -1.75
CA MET A 155 23.01 4.35 -1.65
C MET A 155 24.20 3.97 -2.56
N PRO A 156 25.00 4.94 -3.05
CA PRO A 156 26.16 4.63 -3.90
C PRO A 156 27.15 3.63 -3.27
N ASN A 157 27.35 3.69 -1.94
CA ASN A 157 28.21 2.76 -1.20
C ASN A 157 27.56 1.40 -0.90
N GLU A 158 26.28 1.20 -1.22
CA GLU A 158 25.55 -0.06 -1.06
C GLU A 158 25.44 -0.85 -2.37
N LEU A 159 25.77 -0.23 -3.51
CA LEU A 159 25.72 -0.86 -4.82
C LEU A 159 26.58 -2.13 -4.87
N GLY A 160 25.97 -3.25 -5.23
CA GLY A 160 26.63 -4.55 -5.40
C GLY A 160 26.86 -5.35 -4.12
N LEU A 161 26.52 -4.82 -2.94
CA LEU A 161 26.64 -5.56 -1.67
C LEU A 161 25.64 -6.71 -1.60
N GLN A 162 26.07 -7.84 -1.02
CA GLN A 162 25.24 -9.03 -0.78
C GLN A 162 25.48 -9.58 0.64
N PRO A 163 24.41 -9.84 1.42
CA PRO A 163 23.02 -9.52 1.14
C PRO A 163 22.80 -7.99 1.03
N ASP A 164 21.76 -7.57 0.32
CA ASP A 164 21.42 -6.15 0.19
C ASP A 164 21.10 -5.55 1.58
N PRO A 165 21.83 -4.50 2.03
CA PRO A 165 21.70 -3.97 3.39
C PRO A 165 20.32 -3.38 3.70
N ARG A 166 19.56 -2.99 2.67
CA ARG A 166 18.17 -2.53 2.79
C ARG A 166 17.25 -3.61 3.37
N ARG A 167 17.55 -4.88 3.09
CA ARG A 167 16.80 -6.02 3.65
C ARG A 167 16.91 -6.07 5.16
N THR A 168 18.13 -5.92 5.69
CA THR A 168 18.37 -5.91 7.14
C THR A 168 17.68 -4.73 7.83
N ARG A 169 17.67 -3.54 7.20
CA ARG A 169 16.91 -2.41 7.73
C ARG A 169 15.41 -2.71 7.79
N MET A 170 14.87 -3.34 6.74
CA MET A 170 13.47 -3.75 6.72
C MET A 170 13.16 -4.85 7.75
N ASP A 171 14.06 -5.82 7.97
CA ASP A 171 13.90 -6.85 9.01
C ASP A 171 13.75 -6.20 10.40
N VAL A 172 14.55 -5.17 10.70
CA VAL A 172 14.45 -4.40 11.94
C VAL A 172 13.11 -3.67 12.02
N ALA A 173 12.69 -2.99 10.94
CA ALA A 173 11.42 -2.26 10.91
C ALA A 173 10.21 -3.19 11.10
N VAL A 174 10.19 -4.34 10.41
CA VAL A 174 9.14 -5.37 10.55
C VAL A 174 9.14 -5.97 11.97
N SER A 175 10.31 -6.17 12.57
CA SER A 175 10.42 -6.65 13.96
C SER A 175 9.82 -5.67 14.97
N VAL A 176 10.12 -4.37 14.82
CA VAL A 176 9.50 -3.30 15.63
C VAL A 176 7.98 -3.28 15.44
N LEU A 177 7.52 -3.32 14.19
CA LEU A 177 6.09 -3.35 13.86
C LEU A 177 5.38 -4.53 14.52
N ASN A 178 5.92 -5.75 14.39
CA ASN A 178 5.34 -6.96 14.97
C ASN A 178 5.35 -6.94 16.50
N THR A 179 6.31 -6.25 17.12
CA THR A 179 6.39 -6.12 18.58
C THR A 179 5.34 -5.14 19.11
N VAL A 180 5.18 -3.99 18.46
CA VAL A 180 4.25 -2.93 18.90
C VAL A 180 2.81 -3.23 18.48
N MET A 181 2.61 -3.92 17.36
CA MET A 181 1.30 -4.27 16.79
C MET A 181 1.18 -5.80 16.57
N PRO A 182 1.20 -6.63 17.62
CA PRO A 182 1.28 -8.10 17.50
C PRO A 182 0.12 -8.75 16.74
N HIS A 183 -1.02 -8.08 16.61
CA HIS A 183 -2.17 -8.59 15.85
C HIS A 183 -2.25 -8.07 14.41
N PHE A 184 -1.34 -7.20 13.98
CA PHE A 184 -1.38 -6.58 12.65
C PHE A 184 -1.27 -7.61 11.53
N ALA A 185 -0.39 -8.60 11.69
CA ALA A 185 -0.18 -9.67 10.71
C ALA A 185 -1.43 -10.53 10.43
N LEU A 186 -2.44 -10.51 11.33
CA LEU A 186 -3.72 -11.19 11.13
C LEU A 186 -4.60 -10.47 10.09
N MET A 187 -4.40 -9.16 9.94
CA MET A 187 -5.16 -8.29 9.03
C MET A 187 -4.37 -8.06 7.75
N HIS A 188 -3.08 -7.71 7.88
CA HIS A 188 -2.15 -7.47 6.79
C HIS A 188 -0.77 -8.05 7.16
N GLU A 189 -0.46 -9.23 6.64
CA GLU A 189 0.88 -9.80 6.77
C GLU A 189 1.88 -8.94 5.97
N MET A 190 2.98 -8.54 6.61
CA MET A 190 4.10 -7.85 5.99
C MET A 190 5.38 -8.52 6.44
N THR A 191 6.13 -9.03 5.48
CA THR A 191 7.49 -9.54 5.69
C THR A 191 8.42 -8.79 4.76
N THR A 192 9.72 -8.83 5.04
CA THR A 192 10.76 -8.20 4.22
C THR A 192 10.62 -8.57 2.74
N ASP A 193 10.37 -9.85 2.45
CA ASP A 193 10.23 -10.39 1.10
C ASP A 193 8.79 -10.43 0.57
N HIS A 194 7.82 -9.91 1.32
CA HIS A 194 6.43 -9.91 0.88
C HIS A 194 6.29 -9.11 -0.43
N VAL A 195 5.64 -9.71 -1.43
CA VAL A 195 5.32 -9.03 -2.69
C VAL A 195 4.40 -7.85 -2.39
N HIS A 196 4.90 -6.63 -2.55
CA HIS A 196 4.27 -5.43 -2.00
C HIS A 196 3.74 -4.46 -3.05
N GLU A 197 2.96 -3.51 -2.56
CA GLU A 197 2.25 -2.49 -3.32
C GLU A 197 3.20 -1.35 -3.73
N GLU A 198 3.02 -0.82 -4.93
CA GLU A 198 3.73 0.38 -5.41
C GLU A 198 3.22 1.68 -4.79
N ILE A 199 2.25 1.60 -3.87
CA ILE A 199 1.73 2.75 -3.11
C ILE A 199 2.83 3.47 -2.30
N GLN A 200 3.89 2.74 -1.92
CA GLN A 200 5.11 3.30 -1.31
C GLN A 200 5.92 4.17 -2.30
N LEU A 201 5.94 3.80 -3.58
CA LEU A 201 6.61 4.60 -4.60
C LEU A 201 5.83 5.89 -4.89
N LEU A 202 4.50 5.87 -4.84
CA LEU A 202 3.68 7.08 -4.93
C LEU A 202 3.95 8.05 -3.77
N ALA A 203 4.29 7.53 -2.57
CA ALA A 203 4.70 8.36 -1.45
C ALA A 203 5.97 9.17 -1.73
N ASN A 204 6.84 8.71 -2.63
CA ASN A 204 8.04 9.47 -3.03
C ASN A 204 7.72 10.76 -3.77
N ASP A 205 6.49 10.94 -4.29
CA ASP A 205 6.01 12.22 -4.81
C ASP A 205 5.01 12.94 -3.89
N VAL A 206 4.87 12.42 -2.67
CA VAL A 206 3.99 12.93 -1.63
C VAL A 206 2.56 13.08 -2.17
N SER A 207 2.06 12.11 -2.94
CA SER A 207 0.65 12.07 -3.35
C SER A 207 0.16 10.64 -3.43
N THR A 208 -0.48 10.19 -2.35
CA THR A 208 -0.96 8.81 -2.21
C THR A 208 -1.98 8.68 -1.09
N MET A 209 -2.92 7.76 -1.27
CA MET A 209 -3.84 7.26 -0.26
C MET A 209 -3.08 6.61 0.93
N LEU A 210 -1.84 6.16 0.75
CA LEU A 210 -1.06 5.59 1.86
C LEU A 210 -0.98 6.54 3.04
N LEU A 211 -0.79 7.84 2.80
CA LEU A 211 -0.65 8.84 3.86
C LEU A 211 -1.89 8.94 4.76
N GLU A 212 -3.11 8.80 4.21
CA GLU A 212 -4.33 8.73 5.04
C GLU A 212 -4.54 7.36 5.70
N THR A 213 -3.97 6.28 5.17
CA THR A 213 -4.01 4.97 5.86
C THR A 213 -3.07 4.90 7.07
N LEU A 214 -2.06 5.78 7.12
CA LEU A 214 -1.09 5.85 8.22
C LEU A 214 -1.58 6.72 9.39
N ALA A 215 -2.49 7.68 9.14
CA ALA A 215 -3.05 8.58 10.14
C ALA A 215 -4.43 9.13 9.75
N GLU A 216 -5.25 9.52 10.73
CA GLU A 216 -6.48 10.29 10.48
C GLU A 216 -6.14 11.74 10.07
N VAL A 217 -5.95 11.98 8.77
CA VAL A 217 -5.53 13.28 8.20
C VAL A 217 -6.50 13.82 7.15
N PRO A 218 -7.72 14.24 7.55
CA PRO A 218 -8.76 14.68 6.60
C PRO A 218 -8.33 15.84 5.69
N ALA A 219 -7.52 16.78 6.18
CA ALA A 219 -7.00 17.88 5.36
C ALA A 219 -6.10 17.38 4.21
N TRP A 220 -5.31 16.33 4.45
CA TRP A 220 -4.51 15.69 3.40
C TRP A 220 -5.42 14.97 2.39
N ARG A 221 -6.42 14.20 2.85
CA ARG A 221 -7.38 13.54 1.96
C ARG A 221 -8.08 14.55 1.05
N ASP A 222 -8.57 15.65 1.60
CA ASP A 222 -9.31 16.66 0.83
C ASP A 222 -8.41 17.29 -0.23
N TYR A 223 -7.15 17.58 0.12
CA TYR A 223 -6.16 18.02 -0.86
C TYR A 223 -5.94 16.96 -1.94
N TYR A 224 -5.62 15.71 -1.55
CA TYR A 224 -5.38 14.61 -2.48
C TYR A 224 -6.53 14.41 -3.48
N GLN A 225 -7.78 14.36 -2.99
CA GLN A 225 -8.96 14.12 -3.83
C GLN A 225 -9.30 15.32 -4.75
N ALA A 226 -8.90 16.54 -4.37
CA ALA A 226 -9.14 17.74 -5.18
C ALA A 226 -8.13 17.93 -6.32
N HIS A 227 -7.05 17.14 -6.37
CA HIS A 227 -5.96 17.31 -7.33
C HIS A 227 -5.83 16.13 -8.30
N ASP A 228 -5.42 16.43 -9.54
CA ASP A 228 -5.14 15.43 -10.57
C ASP A 228 -3.97 14.54 -10.15
N GLN A 229 -4.18 13.22 -10.23
CA GLN A 229 -3.17 12.23 -9.86
C GLN A 229 -2.26 11.82 -11.03
N THR A 230 -2.57 12.26 -12.26
CA THR A 230 -1.77 11.98 -13.46
C THR A 230 -0.27 12.24 -13.30
N PRO A 231 0.18 13.41 -12.80
CA PRO A 231 1.62 13.68 -12.64
C PRO A 231 2.32 12.69 -11.70
N HIS A 232 1.62 12.24 -10.64
CA HIS A 232 2.17 11.35 -9.63
C HIS A 232 2.29 9.91 -10.15
N TYR A 233 1.33 9.47 -10.98
CA TYR A 233 1.45 8.20 -11.71
C TYR A 233 2.54 8.27 -12.79
N ALA A 234 2.74 9.41 -13.44
CA ALA A 234 3.87 9.59 -14.36
C ALA A 234 5.22 9.51 -13.62
N TYR A 235 5.31 10.08 -12.41
CA TYR A 235 6.47 9.93 -11.54
C TYR A 235 6.67 8.47 -11.08
N LEU A 236 5.59 7.74 -10.76
CA LEU A 236 5.62 6.29 -10.55
C LEU A 236 6.21 5.57 -11.77
N ALA A 237 5.78 5.88 -12.99
CA ALA A 237 6.34 5.28 -14.21
C ALA A 237 7.86 5.51 -14.33
N THR A 238 8.35 6.71 -13.99
CA THR A 238 9.79 7.00 -13.94
C THR A 238 10.51 6.13 -12.91
N GLN A 239 9.96 5.96 -11.72
CA GLN A 239 10.52 5.08 -10.69
C GLN A 239 10.56 3.61 -11.16
N LEU A 240 9.50 3.13 -11.80
CA LEU A 240 9.44 1.78 -12.36
C LEU A 240 10.52 1.55 -13.45
N LYS A 241 10.81 2.56 -14.29
CA LYS A 241 11.93 2.50 -15.25
C LYS A 241 13.28 2.43 -14.55
N ALA A 242 13.51 3.28 -13.55
CA ALA A 242 14.75 3.32 -12.77
C ALA A 242 14.99 1.99 -12.04
N MET A 243 13.95 1.43 -11.44
CA MET A 243 14.02 0.11 -10.83
C MET A 243 14.32 -0.98 -11.88
N GLN A 244 13.78 -0.90 -13.11
CA GLN A 244 14.06 -1.88 -14.19
C GLN A 244 15.49 -1.81 -14.66
N PHE A 245 16.03 -0.59 -14.75
CA PHE A 245 17.44 -0.39 -15.02
C PHE A 245 18.33 -1.07 -13.98
N LEU A 246 18.02 -0.94 -12.69
CA LEU A 246 18.85 -1.48 -11.61
C LEU A 246 18.78 -3.01 -11.47
N ARG A 247 17.59 -3.62 -11.64
CA ARG A 247 17.37 -5.04 -11.28
C ARG A 247 16.66 -5.88 -12.35
N GLY A 248 16.44 -5.32 -13.54
CA GLY A 248 15.79 -6.01 -14.65
C GLY A 248 14.31 -6.27 -14.42
N GLY A 249 13.80 -7.32 -15.07
CA GLY A 249 12.36 -7.66 -15.12
C GLY A 249 11.64 -6.96 -16.28
N ARG A 250 10.73 -7.70 -16.94
CA ARG A 250 10.20 -7.29 -18.26
C ARG A 250 8.91 -6.49 -18.19
N ARG A 251 7.95 -6.92 -17.37
CA ARG A 251 6.59 -6.35 -17.30
C ARG A 251 6.13 -6.28 -15.87
N TRP A 252 5.66 -5.14 -15.41
CA TRP A 252 5.26 -4.95 -14.03
C TRP A 252 3.91 -5.59 -13.73
N LEU A 253 3.82 -6.22 -12.56
CA LEU A 253 2.58 -6.55 -11.88
C LEU A 253 2.47 -5.62 -10.67
N LEU A 254 1.46 -4.75 -10.71
CA LEU A 254 1.18 -3.71 -9.72
C LEU A 254 -0.09 -4.06 -8.96
N LYS A 255 -0.21 -3.59 -7.72
CA LYS A 255 -1.40 -3.80 -6.91
C LYS A 255 -1.48 -2.72 -5.84
N SER A 256 -2.61 -2.01 -5.82
CA SER A 256 -2.96 -1.07 -4.76
C SER A 256 -4.47 -0.82 -4.74
N PRO A 257 -5.11 -0.71 -3.55
CA PRO A 257 -6.50 -0.29 -3.43
C PRO A 257 -6.76 1.08 -4.06
N GLN A 258 -5.78 1.99 -4.03
CA GLN A 258 -5.90 3.33 -4.60
C GLN A 258 -6.26 3.30 -6.09
N HIS A 259 -5.89 2.25 -6.82
CA HIS A 259 -6.24 2.12 -8.24
C HIS A 259 -7.75 2.14 -8.51
N LEU A 260 -8.58 1.80 -7.53
CA LEU A 260 -10.04 1.81 -7.68
C LEU A 260 -10.59 3.21 -8.00
N GLU A 261 -9.93 4.26 -7.53
CA GLU A 261 -10.31 5.66 -7.79
C GLU A 261 -9.43 6.33 -8.85
N GLN A 262 -8.51 5.58 -9.48
CA GLN A 262 -7.53 6.11 -10.44
C GLN A 262 -7.58 5.37 -11.78
N VAL A 263 -8.71 4.78 -12.16
CA VAL A 263 -8.85 3.98 -13.40
C VAL A 263 -8.53 4.81 -14.64
N ARG A 264 -9.03 6.05 -14.73
CA ARG A 264 -8.73 6.95 -15.85
C ARG A 264 -7.25 7.36 -15.89
N VAL A 265 -6.67 7.62 -14.73
CA VAL A 265 -5.26 7.99 -14.59
C VAL A 265 -4.35 6.83 -15.01
N LEU A 266 -4.71 5.60 -14.64
CA LEU A 266 -4.02 4.39 -15.10
C LEU A 266 -4.04 4.28 -16.63
N ASP A 267 -5.19 4.46 -17.27
CA ASP A 267 -5.31 4.39 -18.73
C ASP A 267 -4.47 5.47 -19.43
N GLN A 268 -4.44 6.68 -18.87
CA GLN A 268 -3.68 7.80 -19.42
C GLN A 268 -2.16 7.63 -19.27
N VAL A 269 -1.67 7.18 -18.12
CA VAL A 269 -0.23 7.07 -17.84
C VAL A 269 0.36 5.77 -18.36
N PHE A 270 -0.42 4.69 -18.29
CA PHE A 270 -0.04 3.36 -18.74
C PHE A 270 -0.99 2.92 -19.86
N PRO A 271 -0.86 3.51 -21.06
CA PRO A 271 -1.66 3.07 -22.20
C PRO A 271 -1.48 1.57 -22.42
N ASP A 272 -2.56 0.90 -22.79
CA ASP A 272 -2.63 -0.55 -22.99
C ASP A 272 -2.42 -1.38 -21.71
N CYS A 273 -2.44 -0.79 -20.51
CA CYS A 273 -2.38 -1.57 -19.27
C CYS A 273 -3.57 -2.54 -19.19
N VAL A 274 -3.34 -3.65 -18.48
CA VAL A 274 -4.40 -4.61 -18.15
C VAL A 274 -4.79 -4.43 -16.70
N VAL A 275 -6.10 -4.31 -16.42
CA VAL A 275 -6.60 -4.10 -15.05
C VAL A 275 -7.50 -5.26 -14.61
N VAL A 276 -7.11 -5.88 -13.50
CA VAL A 276 -7.85 -6.95 -12.84
C VAL A 276 -8.56 -6.36 -11.63
N PHE A 277 -9.87 -6.18 -11.74
CA PHE A 277 -10.71 -5.69 -10.64
C PHE A 277 -11.15 -6.87 -9.78
N THR A 278 -10.93 -6.81 -8.47
CA THR A 278 -11.39 -7.85 -7.55
C THR A 278 -12.53 -7.35 -6.67
N HIS A 279 -13.59 -8.16 -6.58
CA HIS A 279 -14.83 -7.78 -5.92
C HIS A 279 -15.22 -8.73 -4.79
N ARG A 280 -15.69 -8.15 -3.69
CA ARG A 280 -16.30 -8.86 -2.57
C ARG A 280 -17.34 -7.93 -1.94
N ASP A 281 -18.25 -8.50 -1.16
CA ASP A 281 -19.12 -7.72 -0.28
C ASP A 281 -18.29 -6.65 0.48
N PRO A 282 -18.54 -5.35 0.23
CA PRO A 282 -17.73 -4.26 0.78
C PRO A 282 -17.93 -4.08 2.27
N VAL A 283 -19.03 -4.57 2.84
CA VAL A 283 -19.36 -4.39 4.27
C VAL A 283 -18.33 -5.08 5.19
N PRO A 284 -18.08 -6.40 5.11
CA PRO A 284 -17.05 -7.05 5.92
C PRO A 284 -15.63 -6.57 5.58
N VAL A 285 -15.40 -6.11 4.35
CA VAL A 285 -14.13 -5.54 3.92
C VAL A 285 -13.85 -4.20 4.63
N ALA A 286 -14.84 -3.31 4.67
CA ALA A 286 -14.75 -2.03 5.36
C ALA A 286 -14.46 -2.22 6.85
N LEU A 287 -15.18 -3.14 7.51
CA LEU A 287 -14.92 -3.47 8.91
C LEU A 287 -13.47 -3.95 9.15
N SER A 288 -12.96 -4.83 8.28
CA SER A 288 -11.58 -5.31 8.38
C SER A 288 -10.55 -4.18 8.19
N MET A 289 -10.83 -3.23 7.29
CA MET A 289 -9.95 -2.10 7.05
C MET A 289 -9.98 -1.10 8.22
N ILE A 290 -11.16 -0.81 8.77
CA ILE A 290 -11.32 0.04 9.95
C ILE A 290 -10.63 -0.58 11.17
N ALA A 291 -10.76 -1.89 11.38
CA ALA A 291 -10.03 -2.60 12.43
C ALA A 291 -8.52 -2.45 12.29
N MET A 292 -8.00 -2.61 11.07
CA MET A 292 -6.58 -2.44 10.78
C MET A 292 -6.12 -1.02 11.10
N ILE A 293 -6.82 0.00 10.62
CA ILE A 293 -6.39 1.40 10.75
C ILE A 293 -6.51 1.90 12.19
N THR A 294 -7.62 1.58 12.88
CA THR A 294 -7.79 1.92 14.30
C THR A 294 -6.76 1.21 15.17
N TYR A 295 -6.43 -0.05 14.87
CA TYR A 295 -5.36 -0.76 15.57
C TYR A 295 -3.99 -0.11 15.28
N SER A 296 -3.70 0.27 14.04
CA SER A 296 -2.45 0.93 13.66
C SER A 296 -2.26 2.30 14.28
N ALA A 297 -3.34 3.01 14.63
CA ALA A 297 -3.26 4.30 15.30
C ALA A 297 -2.49 4.26 16.63
N ARG A 298 -2.44 3.09 17.28
CA ARG A 298 -1.63 2.87 18.50
C ARG A 298 -0.13 3.12 18.32
N MET A 299 0.36 3.15 17.09
CA MET A 299 1.76 3.47 16.79
C MET A 299 2.09 4.95 16.98
N HIS A 300 1.08 5.83 16.94
CA HIS A 300 1.32 7.26 16.95
C HIS A 300 0.47 8.06 17.92
N ARG A 301 -0.56 7.47 18.53
CA ARG A 301 -1.56 8.23 19.27
C ARG A 301 -2.18 7.46 20.44
N SER A 302 -2.45 8.19 21.53
CA SER A 302 -3.29 7.73 22.63
C SER A 302 -3.98 8.92 23.34
N PRO A 303 -5.29 8.84 23.67
CA PRO A 303 -6.23 7.78 23.28
C PRO A 303 -6.54 7.80 21.77
N VAL A 304 -6.97 6.65 21.25
CA VAL A 304 -7.36 6.48 19.83
C VAL A 304 -8.85 6.78 19.66
N PRO A 305 -9.24 7.71 18.75
CA PRO A 305 -10.63 8.09 18.53
C PRO A 305 -11.32 7.10 17.57
N VAL A 306 -11.53 5.86 18.04
CA VAL A 306 -11.99 4.71 17.23
C VAL A 306 -13.22 5.02 16.37
N GLU A 307 -14.29 5.56 16.96
CA GLU A 307 -15.52 5.86 16.21
C GLU A 307 -15.34 6.98 15.18
N ARG A 308 -14.44 7.93 15.44
CA ARG A 308 -14.16 9.05 14.52
C ARG A 308 -13.43 8.54 13.28
N ILE A 309 -12.40 7.72 13.49
CA ILE A 309 -11.66 7.02 12.42
C ILE A 309 -12.61 6.12 11.65
N ALA A 310 -13.49 5.38 12.34
CA ALA A 310 -14.45 4.50 11.69
C ALA A 310 -15.40 5.27 10.76
N ARG A 311 -16.06 6.33 11.24
CA ARG A 311 -16.94 7.17 10.40
C ARG A 311 -16.21 7.75 9.20
N TYR A 312 -15.02 8.31 9.43
CA TYR A 312 -14.15 8.83 8.37
C TYR A 312 -13.93 7.79 7.27
N TRP A 313 -13.58 6.55 7.65
CA TRP A 313 -13.27 5.50 6.68
C TRP A 313 -14.48 4.95 5.95
N VAL A 314 -15.66 4.93 6.58
CA VAL A 314 -16.90 4.59 5.85
C VAL A 314 -17.16 5.64 4.76
N ASP A 315 -17.04 6.93 5.08
CA ASP A 315 -17.19 8.02 4.10
C ASP A 315 -16.19 7.90 2.96
N ARG A 316 -14.92 7.65 3.31
CA ARG A 316 -13.83 7.52 2.35
C ARG A 316 -14.00 6.33 1.40
N LEU A 317 -14.46 5.19 1.93
CA LEU A 317 -14.72 3.98 1.15
C LEU A 317 -15.93 4.14 0.23
N GLU A 318 -17.01 4.79 0.69
CA GLU A 318 -18.17 5.08 -0.16
C GLU A 318 -17.75 5.94 -1.36
N GLN A 319 -16.99 7.01 -1.13
CA GLN A 319 -16.46 7.85 -2.20
C GLN A 319 -15.61 7.05 -3.20
N MET A 320 -14.64 6.27 -2.72
CA MET A 320 -13.75 5.49 -3.58
C MET A 320 -14.52 4.48 -4.43
N LEU A 321 -15.49 3.78 -3.85
CA LEU A 321 -16.30 2.79 -4.56
C LEU A 321 -17.24 3.46 -5.57
N ASN A 322 -17.78 4.65 -5.27
CA ASN A 322 -18.59 5.41 -6.21
C ASN A 322 -17.77 5.91 -7.41
N VAL A 323 -16.52 6.34 -7.19
CA VAL A 323 -15.59 6.67 -8.30
C VAL A 323 -15.35 5.45 -9.18
N LEU A 324 -15.06 4.28 -8.58
CA LEU A 324 -14.91 3.04 -9.34
C LEU A 324 -16.17 2.73 -10.16
N VAL A 325 -17.36 2.80 -9.57
CA VAL A 325 -18.62 2.52 -10.29
C VAL A 325 -18.77 3.45 -11.50
N ALA A 326 -18.47 4.74 -11.34
CA ALA A 326 -18.58 5.73 -12.41
C ALA A 326 -17.53 5.53 -13.52
N ASP A 327 -16.31 5.17 -13.14
CA ASP A 327 -15.16 5.12 -14.05
C ASP A 327 -14.79 3.70 -14.51
N ARG A 328 -15.53 2.68 -14.06
CA ARG A 328 -15.24 1.27 -14.37
C ARG A 328 -15.02 1.02 -15.85
N ASP A 329 -15.84 1.64 -16.71
CA ASP A 329 -15.83 1.40 -18.15
C ASP A 329 -14.75 2.24 -18.89
N ALA A 330 -13.91 3.01 -18.17
CA ALA A 330 -12.80 3.75 -18.77
C ALA A 330 -11.73 2.83 -19.39
N ILE A 331 -11.58 1.61 -18.85
CA ILE A 331 -10.77 0.54 -19.45
C ILE A 331 -11.72 -0.58 -19.86
N GLY A 332 -11.81 -0.82 -21.18
CA GLY A 332 -12.76 -1.75 -21.77
C GLY A 332 -12.48 -3.23 -21.47
N PRO A 333 -13.38 -4.14 -21.85
CA PRO A 333 -13.26 -5.58 -21.60
C PRO A 333 -12.08 -6.25 -22.32
N GLU A 334 -11.52 -5.59 -23.34
CA GLU A 334 -10.31 -6.03 -24.04
C GLU A 334 -9.03 -5.85 -23.22
N ARG A 335 -9.09 -5.05 -22.14
CA ARG A 335 -7.97 -4.75 -21.24
C ARG A 335 -8.34 -4.80 -19.76
N SER A 336 -9.55 -5.23 -19.41
CA SER A 336 -9.95 -5.38 -18.01
C SER A 336 -10.82 -6.59 -17.76
N ILE A 337 -10.80 -7.08 -16.52
CA ILE A 337 -11.64 -8.18 -16.05
C ILE A 337 -12.10 -7.93 -14.61
N ASP A 338 -13.37 -8.22 -14.34
CA ASP A 338 -13.92 -8.26 -12.98
C ASP A 338 -13.87 -9.70 -12.45
N ILE A 339 -13.36 -9.85 -11.22
CA ILE A 339 -13.20 -11.15 -10.57
C ILE A 339 -13.84 -11.09 -9.19
N ARG A 340 -14.92 -11.84 -8.98
CA ARG A 340 -15.51 -11.97 -7.66
C ARG A 340 -14.63 -12.88 -6.80
N PHE A 341 -14.57 -12.58 -5.51
CA PHE A 341 -13.78 -13.34 -4.56
C PHE A 341 -14.15 -14.83 -4.56
N ASP A 342 -15.44 -15.16 -4.58
CA ASP A 342 -15.90 -16.54 -4.56
C ASP A 342 -15.55 -17.27 -5.87
N ASP A 343 -15.66 -16.59 -7.02
CA ASP A 343 -15.25 -17.12 -8.33
C ASP A 343 -13.74 -17.41 -8.34
N PHE A 344 -12.94 -16.48 -7.82
CA PHE A 344 -11.49 -16.67 -7.71
C PHE A 344 -11.14 -17.87 -6.84
N MET A 345 -11.77 -18.00 -5.66
CA MET A 345 -11.50 -19.13 -4.77
C MET A 345 -12.01 -20.47 -5.30
N SER A 346 -12.88 -20.47 -6.32
CA SER A 346 -13.39 -21.69 -6.93
C SER A 346 -12.52 -22.21 -8.08
N ASP A 347 -11.73 -21.33 -8.69
CA ASP A 347 -10.88 -21.63 -9.85
C ASP A 347 -9.70 -20.64 -9.93
N GLU A 348 -8.74 -20.78 -8.99
CA GLU A 348 -7.58 -19.88 -8.94
C GLU A 348 -6.71 -19.99 -10.20
N LEU A 349 -6.56 -21.21 -10.74
CA LEU A 349 -5.72 -21.47 -11.91
C LEU A 349 -6.34 -20.92 -13.19
N GLY A 350 -7.64 -21.14 -13.41
CA GLY A 350 -8.34 -20.59 -14.57
C GLY A 350 -8.43 -19.06 -14.52
N VAL A 351 -8.50 -18.44 -13.33
CA VAL A 351 -8.32 -17.00 -13.19
C VAL A 351 -6.95 -16.55 -13.67
N ALA A 352 -5.89 -17.24 -13.26
CA ALA A 352 -4.53 -16.89 -13.69
C ALA A 352 -4.37 -17.02 -15.21
N GLU A 353 -4.90 -18.09 -15.82
CA GLU A 353 -4.90 -18.28 -17.27
C GLU A 353 -5.61 -17.13 -18.00
N ARG A 354 -6.79 -16.69 -17.52
CA ARG A 354 -7.51 -15.54 -18.09
C ARG A 354 -6.71 -14.25 -18.00
N VAL A 355 -6.03 -14.00 -16.89
CA VAL A 355 -5.17 -12.81 -16.73
C VAL A 355 -4.00 -12.85 -17.70
N TYR A 356 -3.35 -14.00 -17.87
CA TYR A 356 -2.28 -14.17 -18.86
C TYR A 356 -2.78 -13.95 -20.30
N ALA A 357 -3.93 -14.53 -20.65
CA ALA A 357 -4.55 -14.34 -21.96
C ALA A 357 -4.88 -12.87 -22.23
N LEU A 358 -5.48 -12.17 -21.27
CA LEU A 358 -5.80 -10.74 -21.36
C LEU A 358 -4.54 -9.87 -21.48
N ALA A 359 -3.48 -10.26 -20.77
CA ALA A 359 -2.17 -9.62 -20.90
C ALA A 359 -1.45 -9.94 -22.22
N GLY A 360 -1.91 -10.94 -22.99
CA GLY A 360 -1.19 -11.43 -24.17
C GLY A 360 0.13 -12.12 -23.82
N GLU A 361 0.21 -12.71 -22.62
CA GLU A 361 1.37 -13.46 -22.14
C GLU A 361 1.12 -14.98 -22.29
N PRO A 362 2.12 -15.77 -22.69
CA PRO A 362 1.94 -17.21 -22.84
C PRO A 362 1.80 -17.91 -21.48
N PHE A 363 0.72 -18.67 -21.29
CA PHE A 363 0.52 -19.55 -20.13
C PHE A 363 1.23 -20.89 -20.36
N THR A 364 2.56 -20.90 -20.26
CA THR A 364 3.39 -22.09 -20.53
C THR A 364 3.29 -23.14 -19.42
N ALA A 365 3.76 -24.37 -19.69
CA ALA A 365 3.85 -25.41 -18.66
C ALA A 365 4.64 -24.97 -17.42
N ALA A 366 5.74 -24.23 -17.59
CA ALA A 366 6.52 -23.72 -16.46
C ALA A 366 5.74 -22.71 -15.61
N VAL A 367 4.90 -21.88 -16.23
CA VAL A 367 4.02 -20.93 -15.53
C VAL A 367 2.95 -21.71 -14.74
N HIS A 368 2.31 -22.67 -15.40
CA HIS A 368 1.31 -23.55 -14.79
C HIS A 368 1.88 -24.28 -13.56
N ASP A 369 3.05 -24.88 -13.68
CA ASP A 369 3.67 -25.68 -12.61
C ASP A 369 4.06 -24.81 -11.42
N ALA A 370 4.62 -23.62 -11.66
CA ALA A 370 4.98 -22.67 -10.61
C ALA A 370 3.74 -22.21 -9.81
N ILE A 371 2.63 -21.89 -10.50
CA ILE A 371 1.37 -21.54 -9.85
C ILE A 371 0.79 -22.73 -9.07
N THR A 372 0.84 -23.92 -9.65
CA THR A 372 0.34 -25.15 -8.99
C THR A 372 1.14 -25.46 -7.72
N GLU A 373 2.46 -25.30 -7.74
CA GLU A 373 3.32 -25.48 -6.57
C GLU A 373 2.98 -24.46 -5.46
N TYR A 374 2.79 -23.18 -5.83
CA TYR A 374 2.35 -22.15 -4.90
C TYR A 374 1.01 -22.51 -4.23
N LEU A 375 0.03 -22.94 -5.02
CA LEU A 375 -1.29 -23.35 -4.52
C LEU A 375 -1.20 -24.55 -3.58
N ALA A 376 -0.37 -25.55 -3.89
CA ALA A 376 -0.17 -26.73 -3.03
C ALA A 376 0.46 -26.38 -1.67
N GLY A 377 1.33 -25.36 -1.63
CA GLY A 377 1.95 -24.85 -0.40
C GLY A 377 1.09 -23.86 0.38
N HIS A 378 0.09 -23.26 -0.25
CA HIS A 378 -0.70 -22.18 0.34
C HIS A 378 -1.75 -22.71 1.34
N ARG A 379 -1.66 -22.27 2.60
CA ARG A 379 -2.69 -22.53 3.62
C ARG A 379 -3.45 -21.25 3.96
N ARG A 380 -4.72 -21.20 3.54
CA ARG A 380 -5.63 -20.08 3.84
C ARG A 380 -5.83 -19.93 5.35
N GLY A 381 -5.86 -18.69 5.82
CA GLY A 381 -6.18 -18.36 7.21
C GLY A 381 -5.17 -18.88 8.23
N ARG A 382 -3.94 -19.22 7.80
CA ARG A 382 -2.92 -19.85 8.67
C ARG A 382 -2.58 -19.03 9.92
N LEU A 383 -2.70 -17.71 9.83
CA LEU A 383 -2.36 -16.80 10.93
C LEU A 383 -3.52 -16.59 11.91
N GLY A 384 -4.77 -16.89 11.52
CA GLY A 384 -5.96 -16.47 12.26
C GLY A 384 -6.66 -15.27 11.62
N ASN A 385 -7.57 -14.65 12.37
CA ASN A 385 -8.26 -13.41 12.00
C ASN A 385 -8.54 -12.55 13.23
N VAL A 386 -8.88 -11.29 12.98
CA VAL A 386 -9.41 -10.37 13.99
C VAL A 386 -10.94 -10.37 13.89
N GLU A 387 -11.60 -10.48 15.04
CA GLU A 387 -13.04 -10.29 15.16
C GLU A 387 -13.38 -8.82 14.87
N THR A 388 -14.32 -8.60 13.95
CA THR A 388 -14.80 -7.26 13.63
C THR A 388 -16.32 -7.21 13.78
N SER A 389 -16.83 -6.15 14.40
CA SER A 389 -18.26 -5.94 14.57
C SER A 389 -18.59 -4.46 14.42
N TRP A 390 -19.80 -4.16 13.93
CA TRP A 390 -20.32 -2.80 13.80
C TRP A 390 -20.30 -2.06 15.15
N GLY A 391 -20.72 -2.75 16.22
CA GLY A 391 -20.82 -2.19 17.57
C GLY A 391 -19.47 -1.76 18.13
N THR A 392 -18.38 -2.48 17.82
CA THR A 392 -17.01 -2.09 18.24
C THR A 392 -16.59 -0.73 17.68
N PHE A 393 -17.14 -0.32 16.53
CA PHE A 393 -16.76 0.89 15.83
C PHE A 393 -17.83 1.99 15.88
N GLY A 394 -18.91 1.80 16.63
CA GLY A 394 -20.03 2.73 16.67
C GLY A 394 -20.77 2.86 15.33
N LEU A 395 -20.80 1.78 14.53
CA LEU A 395 -21.41 1.75 13.20
C LEU A 395 -22.74 0.98 13.20
N ASP A 396 -23.62 1.34 12.24
CA ASP A 396 -24.88 0.65 11.97
C ASP A 396 -24.80 -0.15 10.66
N GLU A 397 -25.15 -1.44 10.71
CA GLU A 397 -25.05 -2.35 9.56
C GLU A 397 -25.94 -1.90 8.38
N LYS A 398 -27.17 -1.47 8.66
CA LYS A 398 -28.13 -1.07 7.60
C LYS A 398 -27.64 0.19 6.89
N ASN A 399 -27.02 1.11 7.62
CA ASN A 399 -26.39 2.28 7.05
C ASN A 399 -25.26 1.87 6.07
N LEU A 400 -24.37 0.96 6.46
CA LEU A 400 -23.29 0.47 5.59
C LEU A 400 -23.82 -0.20 4.32
N GLN A 401 -24.81 -1.07 4.45
CA GLN A 401 -25.45 -1.74 3.31
C GLN A 401 -26.06 -0.74 2.33
N THR A 402 -26.73 0.31 2.84
CA THR A 402 -27.34 1.36 2.01
C THR A 402 -26.28 2.15 1.26
N ARG A 403 -25.20 2.56 1.94
CA ARG A 403 -24.11 3.36 1.34
C ARG A 403 -23.36 2.62 0.25
N PHE A 404 -23.13 1.32 0.43
CA PHE A 404 -22.41 0.51 -0.55
C PHE A 404 -23.31 -0.17 -1.59
N ALA A 405 -24.63 0.07 -1.56
CA ALA A 405 -25.58 -0.54 -2.50
C ALA A 405 -25.21 -0.34 -3.98
N PRO A 406 -24.80 0.87 -4.45
CA PRO A 406 -24.44 1.06 -5.87
C PRO A 406 -23.32 0.12 -6.35
N TYR A 407 -22.31 -0.12 -5.49
CA TYR A 407 -21.21 -1.03 -5.78
C TYR A 407 -21.70 -2.50 -5.80
N VAL A 408 -22.51 -2.90 -4.83
CA VAL A 408 -23.06 -4.26 -4.75
C VAL A 408 -23.94 -4.57 -5.97
N GLU A 409 -24.81 -3.64 -6.36
CA GLU A 409 -25.68 -3.75 -7.52
C GLU A 409 -24.87 -3.88 -8.83
N ARG A 410 -23.79 -3.12 -8.98
CA ARG A 410 -22.94 -3.17 -10.18
C ARG A 410 -22.15 -4.47 -10.30
N PHE A 411 -21.55 -4.95 -9.22
CA PHE A 411 -20.49 -5.97 -9.29
C PHE A 411 -20.84 -7.33 -8.67
N LEU A 412 -21.84 -7.40 -7.78
CA LEU A 412 -22.14 -8.61 -7.00
C LEU A 412 -23.56 -9.16 -7.21
N ALA A 413 -24.47 -8.35 -7.75
CA ALA A 413 -25.79 -8.81 -8.13
C ALA A 413 -25.67 -9.96 -9.16
N ILE A 414 -26.39 -11.05 -8.91
CA ILE A 414 -26.49 -12.16 -9.87
C ILE A 414 -27.24 -11.61 -11.09
N LYS A 415 -26.58 -11.60 -12.25
CA LYS A 415 -27.20 -11.26 -13.53
C LYS A 415 -27.95 -12.46 -14.11
#